data_AF-A0A496Q648-F1
#
_entry.id   AF-A0A496Q648-F1
#
_cell.length_a   1.000
_cell.length_b   1.000
_cell.length_c   1.000
_cell.angle_alpha   90.00
_cell.angle_beta   90.00
_cell.angle_gamma   90.00
#
_symmetry.space_group_name_H-M   'P 1'
#
loop_
_entity.id
_entity.type
_entity.pdbx_description
1 polymer ?
#
loop_
_entity_poly.entity_id
_entity_poly.type
_entity_poly.pdbx_seq_one_letter_code
_entity_poly.pdbx_strand_id
1 'polypeptide(L)'
;MEGQIAMSSDFWQLKVHAFLHDPPEKAIMLMRDEGHESRARNLVATLIGEAPTPDIVRKADHIAAACDRIVLVPSRERAKEFGSVKVRFSDRPVLINPLSGTEYNLADESGPLEAWNFENDDAILKEARQAVNQIVDDLRSSYSQESRTLYFALWRLLPQMLAATAPINEQARLGHLWHLLPADTRMPDHSIWDHLSMTAAIASALPRPAFLLFTVGPVQSFISTARRTQDLWMGSYLLSSLMWRAARVVMEELGPDAVVYPSLYSQPLVDQWLSESNGLNIKPESRQLSVASFPNRFLALVPEERAAQLANQARQEMVESWQDIWRGVKSEVEQQVAISGDSEWNRIWKRQARDVFETYWVAFPWLPSSDSPDPESDKSAKAISTYHAELLPREQQPSTPGHPLQQDFGTVLDKFCELNPAYVNIGTAYQALYELTDHALAARKGLRNFCQLEEVGYKCSLCGEREALHPQMEQENSRSRERRLRHFWGAVADRFPGHFKKDGAERLCAVCTTKRLAAVTAFGRMMGIDERFPSTSSIAAAPFQVRLLQAILKGNQRLVEAFEHYVATIGNLKDTTGIRWQV
;
A
#
# COMPACT_ATOMS: atom_id res chain seq x y z
N MET A 1 -17.05 6.37 24.89
CA MET A 1 -17.27 7.75 24.41
C MET A 1 -16.01 8.16 23.73
N GLU A 2 -16.07 8.12 22.40
CA GLU A 2 -14.96 8.34 21.48
C GLU A 2 -14.45 9.79 21.58
N GLY A 3 -13.13 9.91 21.64
CA GLY A 3 -12.43 11.14 21.28
C GLY A 3 -11.74 10.94 19.93
N GLN A 4 -12.52 10.76 18.85
CA GLN A 4 -12.01 11.08 17.52
C GLN A 4 -11.90 12.60 17.47
N ILE A 5 -10.69 13.12 17.55
CA ILE A 5 -10.44 14.53 17.25
C ILE A 5 -10.57 14.64 15.73
N ALA A 6 -11.79 14.84 15.24
CA ALA A 6 -12.01 15.17 13.84
C ALA A 6 -11.13 16.40 13.53
N MET A 7 -10.17 16.23 12.61
CA MET A 7 -9.36 17.35 12.13
C MET A 7 -10.30 18.45 11.63
N SER A 8 -9.98 19.71 11.96
CA SER A 8 -10.84 20.84 11.63
C SER A 8 -11.01 20.97 10.11
N SER A 9 -12.10 21.60 9.66
CA SER A 9 -12.28 21.95 8.24
C SER A 9 -11.03 22.64 7.66
N ASP A 10 -10.35 23.44 8.47
CA ASP A 10 -9.14 24.18 8.09
C ASP A 10 -7.98 23.25 7.70
N PHE A 11 -7.83 22.08 8.34
CA PHE A 11 -6.79 21.11 8.00
C PHE A 11 -6.99 20.53 6.59
N TRP A 12 -8.23 20.17 6.25
CA TRP A 12 -8.53 19.62 4.92
C TRP A 12 -8.51 20.70 3.84
N GLN A 13 -8.85 21.95 4.16
CA GLN A 13 -8.62 23.08 3.25
C GLN A 13 -7.12 23.32 2.99
N LEU A 14 -6.28 23.21 4.02
CA LEU A 14 -4.83 23.24 3.86
C LEU A 14 -4.35 22.13 2.90
N LYS A 15 -4.88 20.91 3.02
CA LYS A 15 -4.61 19.81 2.10
C LYS A 15 -5.01 20.12 0.66
N VAL A 16 -6.17 20.74 0.44
CA VAL A 16 -6.60 21.21 -0.90
C VAL A 16 -5.61 22.23 -1.46
N HIS A 17 -5.19 23.23 -0.66
CA HIS A 17 -4.18 24.20 -1.07
C HIS A 17 -2.84 23.52 -1.42
N ALA A 18 -2.40 22.54 -0.63
CA ALA A 18 -1.13 21.85 -0.84
C ALA A 18 -1.16 20.93 -2.07
N PHE A 19 -2.25 20.18 -2.26
CA PHE A 19 -2.39 19.26 -3.38
C PHE A 19 -2.62 19.95 -4.73
N LEU A 20 -3.14 21.18 -4.74
CA LEU A 20 -3.32 21.98 -5.96
C LEU A 20 -2.45 23.24 -5.96
N HIS A 21 -1.33 23.25 -5.25
CA HIS A 21 -0.37 24.36 -5.29
C HIS A 21 0.21 24.53 -6.71
N ASP A 22 0.26 23.42 -7.46
CA ASP A 22 0.52 23.36 -8.89
C ASP A 22 -0.68 22.77 -9.64
N PRO A 23 -0.99 23.27 -10.86
CA PRO A 23 -2.06 22.71 -11.67
C PRO A 23 -1.65 21.38 -12.36
N PRO A 24 -2.57 20.44 -12.61
CA PRO A 24 -2.27 19.18 -13.31
C PRO A 24 -1.58 19.37 -14.67
N GLU A 25 -1.92 20.44 -15.38
CA GLU A 25 -1.38 20.79 -16.69
C GLU A 25 -0.05 21.58 -16.64
N LYS A 26 0.60 21.68 -15.46
CA LYS A 26 1.83 22.48 -15.24
C LYS A 26 2.89 22.25 -16.32
N ALA A 27 3.23 20.99 -16.62
CA ALA A 27 4.28 20.65 -17.59
C ALA A 27 4.05 21.30 -18.96
N ILE A 28 2.79 21.40 -19.40
CA ILE A 28 2.39 21.98 -20.69
C ILE A 28 2.40 23.52 -20.61
N MET A 29 2.13 24.08 -19.42
CA MET A 29 2.05 25.52 -19.17
C MET A 29 3.38 26.23 -19.01
N LEU A 30 4.42 25.55 -18.51
CA LEU A 30 5.67 26.20 -18.13
C LEU A 30 6.30 26.98 -19.30
N MET A 31 6.86 28.15 -18.97
CA MET A 31 7.54 29.05 -19.92
C MET A 31 6.62 29.65 -21.00
N ARG A 32 5.35 29.94 -20.64
CA ARG A 32 4.35 30.72 -21.40
C ARG A 32 3.87 31.95 -20.60
N ASP A 33 3.06 32.82 -21.22
CA ASP A 33 2.70 34.16 -20.69
C ASP A 33 1.91 34.17 -19.37
N GLU A 34 1.23 33.09 -19.00
CA GLU A 34 0.48 32.99 -17.75
C GLU A 34 1.21 32.13 -16.69
N GLY A 35 1.38 32.69 -15.49
CA GLY A 35 2.01 31.99 -14.37
C GLY A 35 1.15 30.85 -13.80
N HIS A 36 1.74 29.66 -13.66
CA HIS A 36 1.11 28.47 -13.08
C HIS A 36 0.61 28.68 -11.65
N GLU A 37 1.28 29.51 -10.85
CA GLU A 37 0.83 29.88 -9.49
C GLU A 37 -0.52 30.62 -9.51
N SER A 38 -0.76 31.48 -10.51
CA SER A 38 -2.06 32.16 -10.65
C SER A 38 -3.14 31.16 -11.05
N ARG A 39 -2.79 30.20 -11.92
CA ARG A 39 -3.69 29.13 -12.35
C ARG A 39 -4.10 28.24 -11.18
N ALA A 40 -3.14 27.78 -10.38
CA ALA A 40 -3.36 27.02 -9.15
C ALA A 40 -4.30 27.74 -8.18
N ARG A 41 -4.03 29.02 -7.90
CA ARG A 41 -4.89 29.85 -7.03
C ARG A 41 -6.33 29.93 -7.53
N ASN A 42 -6.56 30.06 -8.84
CA ASN A 42 -7.90 30.10 -9.41
C ASN A 42 -8.63 28.75 -9.25
N LEU A 43 -7.93 27.62 -9.41
CA LEU A 43 -8.52 26.29 -9.20
C LEU A 43 -8.92 26.10 -7.73
N VAL A 44 -8.05 26.46 -6.79
CA VAL A 44 -8.36 26.39 -5.36
C VAL A 44 -9.52 27.34 -4.99
N ALA A 45 -9.52 28.57 -5.53
CA ALA A 45 -10.60 29.53 -5.30
C ALA A 45 -11.96 29.02 -5.80
N THR A 46 -11.96 28.27 -6.90
CA THR A 46 -13.17 27.61 -7.42
C THR A 46 -13.68 26.56 -6.43
N LEU A 47 -12.78 25.81 -5.77
CA LEU A 47 -13.13 24.70 -4.90
C LEU A 47 -13.59 25.14 -3.50
N ILE A 48 -12.84 26.04 -2.85
CA ILE A 48 -13.03 26.40 -1.43
C ILE A 48 -13.19 27.90 -1.18
N GLY A 49 -13.27 28.72 -2.23
CA GLY A 49 -13.39 30.17 -2.15
C GLY A 49 -12.04 30.89 -2.14
N GLU A 50 -12.06 32.22 -2.32
CA GLU A 50 -10.85 33.03 -2.34
C GLU A 50 -10.19 33.06 -0.96
N ALA A 51 -9.03 32.42 -0.85
CA ALA A 51 -8.18 32.41 0.34
C ALA A 51 -6.70 32.52 -0.06
N PRO A 52 -5.88 33.24 0.72
CA PRO A 52 -4.45 33.26 0.49
C PRO A 52 -3.86 31.86 0.72
N THR A 53 -2.95 31.43 -0.15
CA THR A 53 -2.22 30.17 0.04
C THR A 53 -1.43 30.23 1.35
N PRO A 54 -1.65 29.31 2.29
CA PRO A 54 -0.93 29.31 3.57
C PRO A 54 0.58 29.19 3.37
N ASP A 55 1.39 29.92 4.15
CA ASP A 55 2.86 29.89 4.01
C ASP A 55 3.45 28.49 4.23
N ILE A 56 2.79 27.66 5.05
CA ILE A 56 3.18 26.26 5.26
C ILE A 56 3.13 25.43 3.97
N VAL A 57 2.26 25.77 3.01
CA VAL A 57 2.19 25.11 1.70
C VAL A 57 3.41 25.44 0.86
N ARG A 58 3.83 26.72 0.83
CA ARG A 58 5.06 27.12 0.13
C ARG A 58 6.28 26.41 0.72
N LYS A 59 6.34 26.32 2.05
CA LYS A 59 7.40 25.55 2.74
C LYS A 59 7.37 24.07 2.38
N ALA A 60 6.18 23.48 2.34
CA ALA A 60 6.01 22.07 2.00
C ALA A 60 6.41 21.77 0.55
N ASP A 61 6.03 22.61 -0.41
CA ASP A 61 6.45 22.51 -1.82
C ASP A 61 7.99 22.57 -1.93
N HIS A 62 8.63 23.56 -1.30
CA HIS A 62 10.08 23.68 -1.32
C HIS A 62 10.79 22.43 -0.74
N ILE A 63 10.24 21.84 0.32
CA ILE A 63 10.78 20.60 0.91
C ILE A 63 10.52 19.40 -0.02
N ALA A 64 9.30 19.24 -0.53
CA ALA A 64 8.92 18.17 -1.45
C ALA A 64 9.81 18.19 -2.70
N ALA A 65 10.00 19.38 -3.27
CA ALA A 65 10.90 19.61 -4.38
C ALA A 65 12.34 19.14 -4.12
N ALA A 66 12.85 19.30 -2.89
CA ALA A 66 14.17 18.82 -2.53
C ALA A 66 14.22 17.31 -2.24
N CYS A 67 13.08 16.70 -1.87
CA CYS A 67 12.94 15.24 -1.77
C CYS A 67 12.93 14.58 -3.15
N ASP A 68 12.20 15.16 -4.10
CA ASP A 68 11.98 14.57 -5.42
C ASP A 68 13.22 14.65 -6.32
N ARG A 69 14.06 15.68 -6.14
CA ARG A 69 15.15 15.99 -7.07
C ARG A 69 16.33 16.72 -6.45
N ILE A 70 17.52 16.39 -6.97
CA ILE A 70 18.76 17.14 -6.78
C ILE A 70 19.11 17.80 -8.12
N VAL A 71 18.51 18.95 -8.40
CA VAL A 71 18.78 19.66 -9.67
C VAL A 71 20.02 20.52 -9.54
N LEU A 72 21.10 20.16 -10.23
CA LEU A 72 22.27 21.02 -10.38
C LEU A 72 21.93 22.19 -11.33
N VAL A 73 21.15 23.15 -10.86
CA VAL A 73 20.90 24.40 -11.58
C VAL A 73 22.04 25.37 -11.25
N PRO A 74 22.57 26.14 -12.22
CA PRO A 74 23.39 27.29 -11.87
C PRO A 74 22.57 28.26 -11.00
N SER A 75 23.15 28.78 -9.90
CA SER A 75 22.53 29.84 -9.11
C SER A 75 22.07 31.01 -10.01
N ARG A 76 21.12 31.86 -9.60
CA ARG A 76 20.69 33.03 -10.41
C ARG A 76 21.86 33.89 -10.90
N GLU A 77 22.96 33.94 -10.14
CA GLU A 77 24.19 34.62 -10.52
C GLU A 77 24.96 33.86 -11.60
N ARG A 78 25.08 32.53 -11.49
CA ARG A 78 25.71 31.66 -12.50
C ARG A 78 24.84 31.35 -13.71
N ALA A 79 23.53 31.56 -13.64
CA ALA A 79 22.62 31.44 -14.78
C ALA A 79 22.93 32.47 -15.88
N LYS A 80 23.60 33.58 -15.52
CA LYS A 80 24.15 34.55 -16.50
C LYS A 80 25.38 34.00 -17.24
N GLU A 81 26.10 33.05 -16.66
CA GLU A 81 27.34 32.48 -17.18
C GLU A 81 27.09 31.18 -17.96
N PHE A 82 26.17 30.33 -17.50
CA PHE A 82 25.86 29.03 -18.10
C PHE A 82 24.51 28.99 -18.85
N GLY A 83 23.77 30.10 -18.87
CA GLY A 83 22.39 30.15 -19.37
C GLY A 83 21.38 29.61 -18.35
N SER A 84 20.13 30.07 -18.44
CA SER A 84 19.05 29.48 -17.65
C SER A 84 18.67 28.11 -18.22
N VAL A 85 18.73 27.05 -17.40
CA VAL A 85 18.27 25.70 -17.77
C VAL A 85 16.74 25.69 -17.76
N LYS A 86 16.15 26.13 -18.87
CA LYS A 86 14.71 26.11 -19.11
C LYS A 86 14.42 25.03 -20.14
N VAL A 87 13.63 24.04 -19.76
CA VAL A 87 13.16 22.99 -20.66
C VAL A 87 11.66 23.21 -20.82
N ARG A 88 11.21 23.48 -22.04
CA ARG A 88 9.78 23.49 -22.36
C ARG A 88 9.40 22.06 -22.74
N PHE A 89 8.40 21.50 -22.05
CA PHE A 89 7.96 20.14 -22.31
C PHE A 89 7.50 19.94 -23.76
N SER A 90 6.78 20.92 -24.31
CA SER A 90 6.37 20.88 -25.71
C SER A 90 7.54 20.80 -26.70
N ASP A 91 8.66 21.46 -26.43
CA ASP A 91 9.80 21.42 -27.37
C ASP A 91 10.50 20.04 -27.35
N ARG A 92 10.43 19.33 -26.22
CA ARG A 92 11.03 18.00 -26.03
C ARG A 92 10.23 17.19 -25.00
N PRO A 93 9.13 16.51 -25.41
CA PRO A 93 8.25 15.79 -24.49
C PRO A 93 8.85 14.43 -24.15
N VAL A 94 9.86 14.44 -23.29
CA VAL A 94 10.56 13.23 -22.83
C VAL A 94 10.09 12.88 -21.43
N LEU A 95 9.90 11.59 -21.19
CA LEU A 95 9.79 11.01 -19.85
C LEU A 95 11.00 10.10 -19.60
N ILE A 96 11.47 10.05 -18.37
CA ILE A 96 12.60 9.20 -17.98
C ILE A 96 12.09 8.18 -16.98
N ASN A 97 12.36 6.91 -17.20
CA ASN A 97 12.02 5.90 -16.21
C ASN A 97 12.98 6.02 -15.00
N PRO A 98 12.48 6.23 -13.76
CA PRO A 98 13.32 6.54 -12.61
C PRO A 98 14.24 5.39 -12.16
N LEU A 99 13.94 4.14 -12.58
CA LEU A 99 14.74 2.97 -12.21
C LEU A 99 15.81 2.64 -13.25
N SER A 100 15.44 2.69 -14.53
CA SER A 100 16.32 2.29 -15.63
C SER A 100 17.09 3.45 -16.25
N GLY A 101 16.64 4.70 -16.04
CA GLY A 101 17.14 5.87 -16.75
C GLY A 101 16.77 5.89 -18.23
N THR A 102 15.91 4.97 -18.70
CA THR A 102 15.50 4.91 -20.11
C THR A 102 14.67 6.15 -20.44
N GLU A 103 15.09 6.89 -21.46
CA GLU A 103 14.35 8.01 -22.02
C GLU A 103 13.26 7.52 -22.98
N TYR A 104 12.06 8.07 -22.85
CA TYR A 104 10.93 7.86 -23.75
C TYR A 104 10.56 9.19 -24.37
N ASN A 105 10.85 9.36 -25.67
CA ASN A 105 10.40 10.52 -26.41
C ASN A 105 8.95 10.29 -26.88
N LEU A 106 8.02 11.09 -26.37
CA LEU A 106 6.60 10.90 -26.65
C LEU A 106 6.21 11.35 -28.07
N ALA A 107 7.09 12.08 -28.75
CA ALA A 107 6.91 12.56 -30.12
C ALA A 107 7.50 11.64 -31.21
N ASP A 108 8.12 10.51 -30.84
CA ASP A 108 8.66 9.55 -31.82
C ASP A 108 7.55 8.89 -32.66
N GLU A 109 7.91 8.28 -33.81
CA GLU A 109 6.98 7.49 -34.63
C GLU A 109 6.31 6.41 -33.75
N SER A 110 4.97 6.33 -33.77
CA SER A 110 4.11 5.53 -32.86
C SER A 110 3.97 6.01 -31.40
N GLY A 111 4.57 7.14 -31.05
CA GLY A 111 4.43 7.78 -29.74
C GLY A 111 3.01 8.35 -29.51
N PRO A 112 2.56 8.47 -28.26
CA PRO A 112 1.21 8.97 -27.96
C PRO A 112 1.00 10.43 -28.40
N LEU A 113 2.09 11.13 -28.71
CA LEU A 113 2.13 12.53 -29.12
C LEU A 113 2.78 12.70 -30.49
N GLU A 114 2.86 11.65 -31.32
CA GLU A 114 3.37 11.69 -32.70
C GLU A 114 2.63 12.74 -33.56
N ALA A 115 1.31 12.82 -33.42
CA ALA A 115 0.47 13.79 -34.13
C ALA A 115 0.43 15.17 -33.43
N TRP A 116 1.17 15.35 -32.33
CA TRP A 116 1.19 16.59 -31.58
C TRP A 116 1.97 17.64 -32.39
N ASN A 117 1.26 18.46 -33.16
CA ASN A 117 1.90 19.58 -33.83
C ASN A 117 2.24 20.66 -32.78
N PHE A 118 3.50 20.71 -32.36
CA PHE A 118 4.02 21.69 -31.41
C PHE A 118 3.90 23.14 -31.90
N GLU A 119 3.63 23.38 -33.19
CA GLU A 119 3.27 24.73 -33.69
C GLU A 119 1.91 25.23 -33.16
N ASN A 120 1.01 24.33 -32.73
CA ASN A 120 -0.34 24.63 -32.22
C ASN A 120 -0.46 24.51 -30.69
N ASP A 121 0.66 24.66 -29.99
CA ASP A 121 0.82 24.49 -28.54
C ASP A 121 -0.27 25.16 -27.68
N ASP A 122 -0.80 26.31 -28.10
CA ASP A 122 -1.85 27.05 -27.39
C ASP A 122 -3.22 26.38 -27.43
N ALA A 123 -3.54 25.64 -28.50
CA ALA A 123 -4.79 24.89 -28.59
C ALA A 123 -4.81 23.75 -27.56
N ILE A 124 -3.71 23.00 -27.45
CA ILE A 124 -3.64 21.88 -26.48
C ILE A 124 -3.65 22.40 -25.04
N LEU A 125 -2.94 23.50 -24.76
CA LEU A 125 -3.01 24.08 -23.42
C LEU A 125 -4.44 24.55 -23.08
N LYS A 126 -5.13 25.18 -24.04
CA LYS A 126 -6.53 25.59 -23.86
C LYS A 126 -7.44 24.39 -23.60
N GLU A 127 -7.27 23.30 -24.33
CA GLU A 127 -8.02 22.06 -24.14
C GLU A 127 -7.72 21.42 -22.78
N ALA A 128 -6.45 21.30 -22.39
CA ALA A 128 -6.04 20.79 -21.08
C ALA A 128 -6.66 21.61 -19.94
N ARG A 129 -6.66 22.95 -20.06
CA ARG A 129 -7.29 23.85 -19.08
C ARG A 129 -8.80 23.67 -19.02
N GLN A 130 -9.47 23.48 -20.17
CA GLN A 130 -10.91 23.22 -20.22
C GLN A 130 -11.25 21.91 -19.53
N ALA A 131 -10.50 20.83 -19.81
CA ALA A 131 -10.67 19.54 -19.14
C ALA A 131 -10.50 19.66 -17.62
N VAL A 132 -9.44 20.34 -17.17
CA VAL A 132 -9.17 20.55 -15.74
C VAL A 132 -10.26 21.39 -15.09
N ASN A 133 -10.72 22.47 -15.72
CA ASN A 133 -11.82 23.29 -15.21
C ASN A 133 -13.11 22.47 -15.05
N GLN A 134 -13.50 21.75 -16.10
CA GLN A 134 -14.73 20.95 -16.08
C GLN A 134 -14.70 19.91 -14.96
N ILE A 135 -13.60 19.18 -14.81
CA ILE A 135 -13.48 18.14 -13.78
C ILE A 135 -13.42 18.75 -12.38
N VAL A 136 -12.73 19.87 -12.21
CA VAL A 136 -12.70 20.59 -10.92
C VAL A 136 -14.10 21.08 -10.54
N ASP A 137 -14.88 21.59 -11.49
CA ASP A 137 -16.27 22.00 -11.29
C ASP A 137 -17.19 20.80 -10.97
N ASP A 138 -16.99 19.66 -11.63
CA ASP A 138 -17.74 18.43 -11.36
C ASP A 138 -17.45 17.89 -9.94
N LEU A 139 -16.17 17.89 -9.55
CA LEU A 139 -15.72 17.46 -8.22
C LEU A 139 -16.22 18.42 -7.14
N ARG A 140 -16.18 19.73 -7.38
CA ARG A 140 -16.76 20.74 -6.50
C ARG A 140 -18.26 20.47 -6.31
N SER A 141 -19.01 20.36 -7.40
CA SER A 141 -20.46 20.17 -7.36
C SER A 141 -20.86 18.90 -6.61
N SER A 142 -20.04 17.85 -6.68
CA SER A 142 -20.31 16.55 -6.07
C SER A 142 -19.85 16.45 -4.62
N TYR A 143 -18.75 17.13 -4.23
CA TYR A 143 -18.03 16.85 -2.98
C TYR A 143 -17.71 18.07 -2.11
N SER A 144 -18.07 19.30 -2.50
CA SER A 144 -17.69 20.52 -1.77
C SER A 144 -18.41 20.74 -0.43
N GLN A 145 -19.35 19.86 -0.05
CA GLN A 145 -20.06 19.96 1.24
C GLN A 145 -19.13 19.74 2.44
N GLU A 146 -18.10 18.92 2.28
CA GLU A 146 -17.13 18.61 3.33
C GLU A 146 -15.71 18.65 2.76
N SER A 147 -14.86 19.50 3.34
CA SER A 147 -13.46 19.70 2.89
C SER A 147 -12.65 18.40 2.83
N ARG A 148 -12.89 17.47 3.77
CA ARG A 148 -12.25 16.14 3.81
C ARG A 148 -12.61 15.29 2.61
N THR A 149 -13.91 15.16 2.37
CA THR A 149 -14.45 14.39 1.23
C THR A 149 -14.02 15.00 -0.09
N LEU A 150 -14.02 16.34 -0.20
CA LEU A 150 -13.48 17.06 -1.35
C LEU A 150 -12.01 16.74 -1.59
N TYR A 151 -11.18 16.78 -0.55
CA TYR A 151 -9.77 16.44 -0.66
C TYR A 151 -9.55 15.00 -1.14
N PHE A 152 -10.28 14.03 -0.58
CA PHE A 152 -10.19 12.64 -1.03
C PHE A 152 -10.63 12.47 -2.48
N ALA A 153 -11.66 13.19 -2.91
CA ALA A 153 -12.10 13.20 -4.29
C ALA A 153 -11.03 13.80 -5.22
N LEU A 154 -10.38 14.90 -4.85
CA LEU A 154 -9.27 15.48 -5.60
C LEU A 154 -8.10 14.49 -5.71
N TRP A 155 -7.66 13.89 -4.60
CA TRP A 155 -6.54 12.97 -4.59
C TRP A 155 -6.82 11.70 -5.43
N ARG A 156 -8.02 11.11 -5.31
CA ARG A 156 -8.33 9.83 -5.95
C ARG A 156 -8.95 9.94 -7.34
N LEU A 157 -9.89 10.85 -7.54
CA LEU A 157 -10.73 10.93 -8.75
C LEU A 157 -10.16 11.89 -9.80
N LEU A 158 -9.54 13.01 -9.42
CA LEU A 158 -9.04 14.00 -10.40
C LEU A 158 -8.11 13.38 -11.45
N PRO A 159 -7.07 12.59 -11.10
CA PRO A 159 -6.19 12.01 -12.11
C PRO A 159 -6.93 11.00 -13.00
N GLN A 160 -7.85 10.23 -12.41
CA GLN A 160 -8.63 9.21 -13.13
C GLN A 160 -9.63 9.85 -14.10
N MET A 161 -10.33 10.89 -13.67
CA MET A 161 -11.30 11.62 -14.50
C MET A 161 -10.60 12.34 -15.65
N LEU A 162 -9.42 12.94 -15.39
CA LEU A 162 -8.60 13.54 -16.44
C LEU A 162 -8.17 12.49 -17.47
N ALA A 163 -7.68 11.34 -17.03
CA ALA A 163 -7.30 10.25 -17.92
C ALA A 163 -8.46 9.64 -18.71
N ALA A 164 -9.68 9.71 -18.18
CA ALA A 164 -10.90 9.23 -18.83
C ALA A 164 -11.56 10.25 -19.77
N THR A 165 -11.05 11.49 -19.86
CA THR A 165 -11.58 12.47 -20.81
C THR A 165 -11.47 11.94 -22.24
N ALA A 166 -12.58 11.96 -22.97
CA ALA A 166 -12.59 11.58 -24.37
C ALA A 166 -11.64 12.51 -25.15
N PRO A 167 -10.88 11.99 -26.13
CA PRO A 167 -10.06 12.83 -26.98
C PRO A 167 -10.96 13.87 -27.67
N ILE A 168 -10.67 15.15 -27.44
CA ILE A 168 -11.50 16.27 -27.92
C ILE A 168 -11.33 16.45 -29.44
N ASN A 169 -10.19 16.02 -29.99
CA ASN A 169 -9.91 15.93 -31.42
C ASN A 169 -9.12 14.62 -31.71
N GLU A 170 -9.05 14.18 -32.98
CA GLU A 170 -8.32 12.95 -33.35
C GLU A 170 -6.80 13.02 -33.06
N GLN A 171 -6.26 14.22 -32.82
CA GLN A 171 -4.83 14.56 -32.78
C GLN A 171 -4.25 14.80 -31.37
N ALA A 172 -5.07 15.04 -30.34
CA ALA A 172 -4.64 15.38 -28.97
C ALA A 172 -5.14 14.31 -27.99
N ARG A 173 -4.25 13.38 -27.64
CA ARG A 173 -4.55 12.23 -26.77
C ARG A 173 -3.68 12.28 -25.52
N LEU A 174 -4.00 13.16 -24.56
CA LEU A 174 -3.34 13.06 -23.25
C LEU A 174 -3.75 11.75 -22.59
N GLY A 175 -5.04 11.46 -22.39
CA GLY A 175 -5.50 10.16 -21.88
C GLY A 175 -4.67 9.67 -20.69
N HIS A 176 -4.06 8.49 -20.79
CA HIS A 176 -3.20 7.95 -19.73
C HIS A 176 -1.93 8.78 -19.44
N LEU A 177 -1.48 9.64 -20.37
CA LEU A 177 -0.37 10.57 -20.11
C LEU A 177 -0.68 11.57 -19.00
N TRP A 178 -1.97 11.84 -18.69
CA TRP A 178 -2.32 12.64 -17.52
C TRP A 178 -1.66 12.10 -16.25
N HIS A 179 -1.53 10.77 -16.10
CA HIS A 179 -0.85 10.15 -14.97
C HIS A 179 0.68 10.31 -14.98
N LEU A 180 1.25 10.65 -16.13
CA LEU A 180 2.70 10.63 -16.36
C LEU A 180 3.29 12.02 -16.64
N LEU A 181 2.48 13.07 -16.73
CA LEU A 181 2.98 14.43 -16.91
C LEU A 181 3.98 14.77 -15.80
N PRO A 182 5.18 15.27 -16.13
CA PRO A 182 6.24 15.43 -15.15
C PRO A 182 5.98 16.64 -14.24
N ALA A 183 6.36 16.53 -12.97
CA ALA A 183 6.29 17.68 -12.05
C ALA A 183 7.37 18.74 -12.39
N ASP A 184 8.53 18.28 -12.85
CA ASP A 184 9.65 19.09 -13.31
C ASP A 184 10.09 18.67 -14.71
N THR A 185 9.92 19.56 -15.68
CA THR A 185 10.28 19.31 -17.09
C THR A 185 11.78 19.13 -17.31
N ARG A 186 12.64 19.51 -16.34
CA ARG A 186 14.10 19.33 -16.42
C ARG A 186 14.52 17.95 -15.94
N MET A 187 13.72 17.32 -15.08
CA MET A 187 13.90 15.97 -14.55
C MET A 187 12.55 15.23 -14.66
N PRO A 188 12.16 14.80 -15.86
CA PRO A 188 10.83 14.25 -16.10
C PRO A 188 10.75 12.76 -15.71
N ASP A 189 11.20 12.42 -14.50
CA ASP A 189 11.27 11.07 -13.95
C ASP A 189 10.21 10.74 -12.88
N HIS A 190 9.48 11.75 -12.42
CA HIS A 190 8.37 11.64 -11.48
C HIS A 190 7.16 12.44 -11.98
N SER A 191 5.97 11.94 -11.67
CA SER A 191 4.73 12.58 -12.11
C SER A 191 4.39 13.80 -11.25
N ILE A 192 3.61 14.72 -11.81
CA ILE A 192 3.01 15.82 -11.04
C ILE A 192 2.22 15.29 -9.83
N TRP A 193 1.56 14.14 -9.95
CA TRP A 193 0.75 13.57 -8.86
C TRP A 193 1.57 13.09 -7.66
N ASP A 194 2.77 12.55 -7.91
CA ASP A 194 3.70 12.16 -6.86
C ASP A 194 4.15 13.40 -6.08
N HIS A 195 4.54 14.46 -6.79
CA HIS A 195 4.95 15.73 -6.21
C HIS A 195 3.82 16.42 -5.41
N LEU A 196 2.59 16.45 -5.95
CA LEU A 196 1.43 17.01 -5.28
C LEU A 196 1.07 16.23 -4.01
N SER A 197 1.12 14.89 -4.07
CA SER A 197 0.88 14.03 -2.90
C SER A 197 1.96 14.21 -1.83
N MET A 198 3.23 14.28 -2.22
CA MET A 198 4.35 14.53 -1.30
C MET A 198 4.23 15.90 -0.63
N THR A 199 3.86 16.93 -1.39
CA THR A 199 3.63 18.28 -0.86
C THR A 199 2.48 18.31 0.15
N ALA A 200 1.36 17.65 -0.15
CA ALA A 200 0.24 17.53 0.79
C ALA A 200 0.59 16.75 2.07
N ALA A 201 1.40 15.71 1.94
CA ALA A 201 1.90 14.92 3.06
C ALA A 201 2.81 15.76 3.97
N ILE A 202 3.79 16.46 3.38
CA ILE A 202 4.72 17.32 4.12
C ILE A 202 3.97 18.48 4.79
N ALA A 203 3.04 19.14 4.09
CA ALA A 203 2.24 20.22 4.66
C ALA A 203 1.50 19.80 5.93
N SER A 204 1.11 18.52 6.02
CA SER A 204 0.40 17.96 7.17
C SER A 204 1.32 17.52 8.31
N ALA A 205 2.60 17.32 8.03
CA ALA A 205 3.61 16.89 8.99
C ALA A 205 4.44 18.07 9.55
N LEU A 206 4.44 19.22 8.86
CA LEU A 206 5.06 20.46 9.33
C LEU A 206 4.38 20.98 10.62
N PRO A 207 5.11 21.71 11.49
CA PRO A 207 6.49 22.21 11.31
C PRO A 207 7.59 21.19 11.60
N ARG A 208 7.27 20.07 12.26
CA ARG A 208 8.24 19.04 12.65
C ARG A 208 7.85 17.68 12.04
N PRO A 209 8.26 17.41 10.79
CA PRO A 209 7.93 16.15 10.14
C PRO A 209 8.77 15.01 10.70
N ALA A 210 8.18 13.82 10.72
CA ALA A 210 8.84 12.58 11.10
C ALA A 210 8.39 11.44 10.19
N PHE A 211 9.29 10.50 9.94
CA PHE A 211 8.90 9.22 9.38
C PHE A 211 8.35 8.31 10.46
N LEU A 212 7.19 7.72 10.20
CA LEU A 212 6.66 6.59 10.95
C LEU A 212 6.78 5.34 10.07
N LEU A 213 7.72 4.46 10.41
CA LEU A 213 7.88 3.17 9.76
C LEU A 213 7.30 2.08 10.66
N PHE A 214 6.24 1.43 10.19
CA PHE A 214 5.51 0.38 10.91
C PHE A 214 5.61 -0.95 10.16
N THR A 215 5.74 -2.07 10.88
CA THR A 215 5.84 -3.40 10.27
C THR A 215 5.28 -4.49 11.16
N VAL A 216 4.73 -5.53 10.52
CA VAL A 216 4.27 -6.75 11.18
C VAL A 216 5.19 -7.94 10.85
N GLY A 217 5.43 -8.78 11.85
CA GLY A 217 5.92 -10.14 11.70
C GLY A 217 5.15 -11.14 12.58
N PRO A 218 5.43 -12.45 12.45
CA PRO A 218 6.23 -13.06 11.40
C PRO A 218 5.43 -13.22 10.09
N VAL A 219 6.06 -12.99 8.93
CA VAL A 219 5.40 -13.08 7.62
C VAL A 219 5.55 -14.47 7.02
N GLN A 220 6.79 -14.90 6.78
CA GLN A 220 7.06 -16.13 6.03
C GLN A 220 6.57 -17.38 6.77
N SER A 221 6.86 -17.52 8.07
CA SER A 221 6.39 -18.68 8.85
C SER A 221 4.87 -18.72 8.95
N PHE A 222 4.20 -17.57 9.04
CA PHE A 222 2.75 -17.50 9.07
C PHE A 222 2.12 -17.91 7.72
N ILE A 223 2.63 -17.41 6.60
CA ILE A 223 2.12 -17.73 5.25
C ILE A 223 2.39 -19.21 4.91
N SER A 224 3.64 -19.65 5.06
CA SER A 224 4.09 -21.00 4.68
C SER A 224 3.49 -22.13 5.52
N THR A 225 2.95 -21.83 6.70
CA THR A 225 2.15 -22.76 7.50
C THR A 225 0.81 -23.06 6.81
N ALA A 226 0.84 -23.83 5.74
CA ALA A 226 -0.27 -24.10 4.84
C ALA A 226 -0.19 -25.52 4.29
N ARG A 227 -1.31 -26.24 4.27
CA ARG A 227 -1.43 -27.55 3.58
C ARG A 227 -2.33 -27.49 2.35
N ARG A 228 -3.11 -26.43 2.23
CA ARG A 228 -4.04 -26.17 1.12
C ARG A 228 -3.74 -24.80 0.53
N THR A 229 -4.08 -24.61 -0.74
CA THR A 229 -4.02 -23.30 -1.41
C THR A 229 -4.88 -22.26 -0.68
N GLN A 230 -6.03 -22.67 -0.13
CA GLN A 230 -6.86 -21.84 0.75
C GLN A 230 -6.08 -21.32 1.97
N ASP A 231 -5.34 -22.18 2.66
CA ASP A 231 -4.53 -21.76 3.82
C ASP A 231 -3.47 -20.76 3.36
N LEU A 232 -2.76 -21.06 2.28
CA LEU A 232 -1.70 -20.20 1.76
C LEU A 232 -2.25 -18.80 1.43
N TRP A 233 -3.32 -18.74 0.67
CA TRP A 233 -3.98 -17.48 0.29
C TRP A 233 -4.49 -16.73 1.53
N MET A 234 -5.17 -17.40 2.48
CA MET A 234 -5.68 -16.74 3.68
C MET A 234 -4.54 -16.24 4.59
N GLY A 235 -3.39 -16.93 4.60
CA GLY A 235 -2.21 -16.45 5.32
C GLY A 235 -1.74 -15.08 4.81
N SER A 236 -1.62 -14.94 3.48
CA SER A 236 -1.27 -13.67 2.85
C SER A 236 -2.37 -12.63 3.02
N TYR A 237 -3.64 -13.03 2.85
CA TYR A 237 -4.78 -12.13 2.93
C TYR A 237 -4.97 -11.54 4.33
N LEU A 238 -4.84 -12.34 5.39
CA LEU A 238 -4.91 -11.86 6.77
C LEU A 238 -3.85 -10.80 7.05
N LEU A 239 -2.59 -11.04 6.67
CA LEU A 239 -1.51 -10.06 6.84
C LEU A 239 -1.81 -8.76 6.09
N SER A 240 -2.24 -8.86 4.83
CA SER A 240 -2.63 -7.72 4.01
C SER A 240 -3.80 -6.94 4.64
N SER A 241 -4.86 -7.63 5.06
CA SER A 241 -6.04 -7.01 5.67
C SER A 241 -5.74 -6.36 7.01
N LEU A 242 -4.85 -6.94 7.82
CA LEU A 242 -4.44 -6.37 9.10
C LEU A 242 -3.54 -5.15 8.90
N MET A 243 -2.61 -5.20 7.94
CA MET A 243 -1.78 -4.04 7.61
C MET A 243 -2.60 -2.90 7.03
N TRP A 244 -3.57 -3.20 6.17
CA TRP A 244 -4.56 -2.25 5.68
C TRP A 244 -5.23 -1.49 6.84
N ARG A 245 -5.76 -2.21 7.82
CA ARG A 245 -6.43 -1.59 8.98
C ARG A 245 -5.48 -0.76 9.84
N ALA A 246 -4.24 -1.20 10.00
CA ALA A 246 -3.21 -0.42 10.69
C ALA A 246 -2.89 0.89 9.95
N ALA A 247 -2.72 0.84 8.62
CA ALA A 247 -2.45 2.01 7.78
C ALA A 247 -3.65 2.98 7.74
N ARG A 248 -4.88 2.46 7.78
CA ARG A 248 -6.12 3.25 7.82
C ARG A 248 -6.13 4.27 8.96
N VAL A 249 -5.56 3.94 10.12
CA VAL A 249 -5.43 4.88 11.26
C VAL A 249 -4.72 6.17 10.85
N VAL A 250 -3.65 6.07 10.08
CA VAL A 250 -2.92 7.25 9.58
C VAL A 250 -3.74 7.99 8.53
N MET A 251 -4.38 7.25 7.63
CA MET A 251 -5.17 7.82 6.53
C MET A 251 -6.41 8.57 7.02
N GLU A 252 -7.06 8.08 8.06
CA GLU A 252 -8.24 8.73 8.64
C GLU A 252 -7.89 10.08 9.23
N GLU A 253 -6.71 10.18 9.84
CA GLU A 253 -6.22 11.37 10.54
C GLU A 253 -5.51 12.38 9.64
N LEU A 254 -4.71 11.89 8.68
CA LEU A 254 -3.80 12.73 7.88
C LEU A 254 -4.02 12.62 6.38
N GLY A 255 -4.91 11.76 5.92
CA GLY A 255 -5.18 11.51 4.50
C GLY A 255 -4.32 10.38 3.89
N PRO A 256 -4.77 9.79 2.77
CA PRO A 256 -4.05 8.69 2.10
C PRO A 256 -2.63 9.05 1.64
N ASP A 257 -2.41 10.29 1.22
CA ASP A 257 -1.11 10.80 0.77
C ASP A 257 -0.03 10.79 1.86
N ALA A 258 -0.43 10.81 3.14
CA ALA A 258 0.51 10.72 4.26
C ALA A 258 1.21 9.35 4.32
N VAL A 259 0.66 8.31 3.70
CA VAL A 259 1.29 6.99 3.58
C VAL A 259 2.12 6.96 2.30
N VAL A 260 3.43 7.15 2.46
CA VAL A 260 4.41 7.19 1.37
C VAL A 260 4.63 5.81 0.73
N TYR A 261 4.62 4.76 1.56
CA TYR A 261 4.72 3.37 1.09
C TYR A 261 3.76 2.47 1.86
N PRO A 262 3.04 1.55 1.20
CA PRO A 262 2.90 1.42 -0.26
C PRO A 262 2.12 2.61 -0.85
N SER A 263 2.15 2.76 -2.19
CA SER A 263 1.21 3.66 -2.85
C SER A 263 -0.22 3.20 -2.60
N LEU A 264 -1.06 4.13 -2.14
CA LEU A 264 -2.48 3.88 -1.87
C LEU A 264 -3.38 4.27 -3.04
N TYR A 265 -2.84 4.92 -4.07
CA TYR A 265 -3.61 5.35 -5.23
C TYR A 265 -4.19 4.14 -5.97
N SER A 266 -5.51 4.12 -6.17
CA SER A 266 -6.25 2.99 -6.78
C SER A 266 -6.05 1.64 -6.06
N GLN A 267 -5.73 1.66 -4.77
CA GLN A 267 -5.64 0.44 -3.97
C GLN A 267 -7.07 -0.03 -3.62
N PRO A 268 -7.47 -1.29 -3.89
CA PRO A 268 -8.88 -1.72 -3.79
C PRO A 268 -9.55 -1.58 -2.42
N LEU A 269 -8.83 -1.84 -1.32
CA LEU A 269 -9.37 -1.71 0.04
C LEU A 269 -9.48 -0.22 0.45
N VAL A 270 -8.55 0.62 -0.02
CA VAL A 270 -8.64 2.09 0.12
C VAL A 270 -9.86 2.61 -0.63
N ASP A 271 -10.04 2.19 -1.88
CA ASP A 271 -11.20 2.58 -2.70
C ASP A 271 -12.52 2.15 -2.06
N GLN A 272 -12.57 0.94 -1.47
CA GLN A 272 -13.74 0.48 -0.72
C GLN A 272 -14.02 1.39 0.49
N TRP A 273 -13.01 1.76 1.27
CA TRP A 273 -13.18 2.66 2.40
C TRP A 273 -13.55 4.09 2.00
N LEU A 274 -12.97 4.60 0.91
CA LEU A 274 -13.35 5.90 0.36
C LEU A 274 -14.82 5.91 -0.08
N SER A 275 -15.32 4.80 -0.64
CA SER A 275 -16.73 4.67 -1.00
C SER A 275 -17.64 4.55 0.23
N GLU A 276 -17.38 3.57 1.10
CA GLU A 276 -18.28 3.21 2.20
C GLU A 276 -18.28 4.24 3.33
N SER A 277 -17.12 4.82 3.64
CA SER A 277 -16.94 5.71 4.80
C SER A 277 -16.78 7.19 4.44
N ASN A 278 -16.51 7.52 3.17
CA ASN A 278 -16.25 8.89 2.73
C ASN A 278 -17.10 9.32 1.52
N GLY A 279 -18.07 8.51 1.08
CA GLY A 279 -19.07 8.89 0.10
C GLY A 279 -18.56 9.06 -1.34
N LEU A 280 -17.35 8.61 -1.66
CA LEU A 280 -16.83 8.68 -3.03
C LEU A 280 -17.55 7.67 -3.94
N ASN A 281 -17.84 8.09 -5.17
CA ASN A 281 -18.49 7.24 -6.16
C ASN A 281 -17.47 6.34 -6.87
N ILE A 282 -16.90 5.39 -6.12
CA ILE A 282 -15.91 4.41 -6.60
C ILE A 282 -16.38 3.04 -6.16
N LYS A 283 -16.30 2.05 -7.03
CA LYS A 283 -16.66 0.68 -6.69
C LYS A 283 -15.59 -0.30 -7.15
N PRO A 284 -14.70 -0.75 -6.23
CA PRO A 284 -13.75 -1.80 -6.57
C PRO A 284 -14.48 -3.11 -6.87
N GLU A 285 -13.93 -3.91 -7.78
CA GLU A 285 -14.48 -5.22 -8.09
C GLU A 285 -14.20 -6.22 -6.95
N SER A 286 -15.14 -7.13 -6.67
CA SER A 286 -14.97 -8.16 -5.64
C SER A 286 -13.69 -8.99 -5.84
N ARG A 287 -13.28 -9.23 -7.10
CA ARG A 287 -12.04 -9.93 -7.40
C ARG A 287 -10.80 -9.13 -6.97
N GLN A 288 -10.79 -7.81 -7.14
CA GLN A 288 -9.69 -6.95 -6.69
C GLN A 288 -9.58 -6.94 -5.16
N LEU A 289 -10.73 -6.94 -4.46
CA LEU A 289 -10.78 -7.04 -3.00
C LEU A 289 -10.24 -8.38 -2.47
N SER A 290 -10.26 -9.44 -3.29
CA SER A 290 -9.73 -10.76 -2.91
C SER A 290 -8.20 -10.88 -2.98
N VAL A 291 -7.50 -9.86 -3.48
CA VAL A 291 -6.04 -9.88 -3.63
C VAL A 291 -5.36 -9.30 -2.38
N ALA A 292 -4.45 -10.08 -1.80
CA ALA A 292 -3.56 -9.62 -0.73
C ALA A 292 -2.52 -8.64 -1.29
N SER A 293 -2.88 -7.36 -1.37
CA SER A 293 -2.12 -6.31 -2.06
C SER A 293 -1.40 -5.34 -1.11
N PHE A 294 -1.66 -5.39 0.20
CA PHE A 294 -0.86 -4.67 1.18
C PHE A 294 0.39 -5.46 1.59
N PRO A 295 1.57 -4.81 1.62
CA PRO A 295 2.80 -5.40 2.15
C PRO A 295 2.75 -5.55 3.67
N ASN A 296 3.82 -6.05 4.28
CA ASN A 296 3.92 -6.21 5.74
C ASN A 296 4.53 -4.98 6.46
N ARG A 297 4.66 -3.85 5.78
CA ARG A 297 5.15 -2.59 6.34
C ARG A 297 4.52 -1.41 5.63
N PHE A 298 4.36 -0.29 6.34
CA PHE A 298 4.09 1.00 5.72
C PHE A 298 5.06 2.06 6.24
N LEU A 299 5.39 3.02 5.38
CA LEU A 299 6.09 4.24 5.73
C LEU A 299 5.09 5.39 5.62
N ALA A 300 4.96 6.19 6.67
CA ALA A 300 4.13 7.38 6.68
C ALA A 300 4.94 8.61 7.06
N LEU A 301 4.52 9.77 6.55
CA LEU A 301 5.01 11.07 6.96
C LEU A 301 3.99 11.70 7.91
N VAL A 302 4.41 11.99 9.14
CA VAL A 302 3.52 12.41 10.23
C VAL A 302 4.14 13.54 11.04
N PRO A 303 3.34 14.36 11.75
CA PRO A 303 3.88 15.25 12.77
C PRO A 303 4.63 14.46 13.86
N GLU A 304 5.84 14.88 14.22
CA GLU A 304 6.70 14.23 15.21
C GLU A 304 5.95 13.96 16.53
N GLU A 305 5.20 14.94 17.02
CA GLU A 305 4.44 14.86 18.28
C GLU A 305 3.32 13.79 18.25
N ARG A 306 2.78 13.49 17.05
CA ARG A 306 1.70 12.52 16.86
C ARG A 306 2.20 11.14 16.49
N ALA A 307 3.47 11.00 16.12
CA ALA A 307 4.02 9.76 15.56
C ALA A 307 3.83 8.55 16.49
N ALA A 308 4.16 8.70 17.78
CA ALA A 308 4.01 7.63 18.76
C ALA A 308 2.54 7.30 19.05
N GLN A 309 1.65 8.30 19.05
CA GLN A 309 0.21 8.08 19.22
C GLN A 309 -0.34 7.25 18.05
N LEU A 310 -0.09 7.70 16.81
CA LEU A 310 -0.56 7.03 15.59
C LEU A 310 -0.02 5.59 15.51
N ALA A 311 1.25 5.38 15.84
CA ALA A 311 1.85 4.05 15.86
C ALA A 311 1.18 3.10 16.87
N ASN A 312 0.86 3.61 18.07
CA ASN A 312 0.18 2.83 19.09
C ASN A 312 -1.28 2.54 18.74
N GLN A 313 -1.97 3.50 18.12
CA GLN A 313 -3.32 3.30 17.58
C GLN A 313 -3.33 2.27 16.45
N ALA A 314 -2.40 2.36 15.50
CA ALA A 314 -2.24 1.39 14.41
C ALA A 314 -1.96 -0.03 14.95
N ARG A 315 -1.10 -0.14 15.97
CA ARG A 315 -0.88 -1.41 16.69
C ARG A 315 -2.17 -1.93 17.34
N GLN A 316 -2.90 -1.07 18.02
CA GLN A 316 -4.12 -1.45 18.74
C GLN A 316 -5.20 -1.92 17.76
N GLU A 317 -5.45 -1.16 16.69
CA GLU A 317 -6.39 -1.51 15.62
C GLU A 317 -6.06 -2.87 15.00
N MET A 318 -4.77 -3.15 14.78
CA MET A 318 -4.32 -4.44 14.27
C MET A 318 -4.62 -5.59 15.25
N VAL A 319 -4.35 -5.39 16.54
CA VAL A 319 -4.63 -6.38 17.59
C VAL A 319 -6.14 -6.64 17.73
N GLU A 320 -6.95 -5.59 17.74
CA GLU A 320 -8.41 -5.68 17.85
C GLU A 320 -9.00 -6.37 16.63
N SER A 321 -8.55 -5.99 15.43
CA SER A 321 -9.01 -6.62 14.19
C SER A 321 -8.69 -8.11 14.13
N TRP A 322 -7.49 -8.50 14.56
CA TRP A 322 -7.15 -9.92 14.67
C TRP A 322 -8.02 -10.63 15.72
N GLN A 323 -8.29 -9.97 16.84
CA GLN A 323 -9.18 -10.49 17.88
C GLN A 323 -10.59 -10.73 17.39
N ASP A 324 -11.15 -9.79 16.63
CA ASP A 324 -12.49 -9.92 16.09
C ASP A 324 -12.59 -11.08 15.10
N ILE A 325 -11.57 -11.24 14.24
CA ILE A 325 -11.50 -12.36 13.28
C ILE A 325 -11.49 -13.71 14.02
N TRP A 326 -10.58 -13.91 14.97
CA TRP A 326 -10.51 -15.21 15.65
C TRP A 326 -11.69 -15.44 16.59
N ARG A 327 -12.28 -14.40 17.19
CA ARG A 327 -13.50 -14.53 18.01
C ARG A 327 -14.69 -14.93 17.14
N GLY A 328 -14.82 -14.35 15.95
CA GLY A 328 -15.84 -14.74 14.98
C GLY A 328 -15.71 -16.20 14.57
N VAL A 329 -14.49 -16.65 14.23
CA VAL A 329 -14.23 -18.06 13.93
C VAL A 329 -14.54 -18.97 15.13
N LYS A 330 -14.09 -18.59 16.33
CA LYS A 330 -14.35 -19.34 17.56
C LYS A 330 -15.85 -19.52 17.80
N SER A 331 -16.61 -18.44 17.70
CA SER A 331 -18.06 -18.44 17.90
C SER A 331 -18.76 -19.36 16.89
N GLU A 332 -18.36 -19.31 15.62
CA GLU A 332 -18.92 -20.19 14.59
C GLU A 332 -18.63 -21.66 14.90
N VAL A 333 -17.39 -22.00 15.27
CA VAL A 333 -17.04 -23.37 15.63
C VAL A 333 -17.81 -23.83 16.86
N GLU A 334 -17.89 -23.01 17.92
CA GLU A 334 -18.64 -23.31 19.14
C GLU A 334 -20.12 -23.62 18.86
N GLN A 335 -20.75 -22.83 17.98
CA GLN A 335 -22.13 -23.04 17.57
C GLN A 335 -22.32 -24.36 16.81
N GLN A 336 -21.42 -24.67 15.87
CA GLN A 336 -21.54 -25.86 15.02
C GLN A 336 -21.31 -27.18 15.76
N VAL A 337 -20.40 -27.19 16.75
CA VAL A 337 -20.10 -28.39 17.57
C VAL A 337 -20.70 -28.37 18.97
N ALA A 338 -21.59 -27.42 19.25
CA ALA A 338 -22.32 -27.27 20.52
C ALA A 338 -21.42 -27.21 21.76
N ILE A 339 -20.29 -26.48 21.68
CA ILE A 339 -19.45 -26.16 22.83
C ILE A 339 -19.98 -24.90 23.50
N SER A 340 -20.22 -24.95 24.82
CA SER A 340 -20.66 -23.78 25.59
C SER A 340 -19.93 -23.72 26.93
N GLY A 341 -19.32 -22.57 27.23
CA GLY A 341 -18.71 -22.30 28.54
C GLY A 341 -17.51 -23.16 28.93
N ASP A 342 -16.90 -23.91 28.00
CA ASP A 342 -15.80 -24.82 28.32
C ASP A 342 -14.52 -24.06 28.70
N SER A 343 -14.00 -24.31 29.91
CA SER A 343 -12.89 -23.55 30.48
C SER A 343 -11.56 -23.80 29.74
N GLU A 344 -11.33 -25.03 29.30
CA GLU A 344 -10.08 -25.46 28.67
C GLU A 344 -10.00 -24.95 27.23
N TRP A 345 -11.09 -25.08 26.47
CA TRP A 345 -11.26 -24.52 25.14
C TRP A 345 -10.98 -23.01 25.12
N ASN A 346 -11.61 -22.27 26.03
CA ASN A 346 -11.41 -20.82 26.18
C ASN A 346 -9.96 -20.48 26.53
N ARG A 347 -9.33 -21.26 27.41
CA ARG A 347 -7.94 -21.08 27.83
C ARG A 347 -6.98 -21.30 26.66
N ILE A 348 -7.10 -22.41 25.92
CA ILE A 348 -6.24 -22.73 24.77
C ILE A 348 -6.39 -21.66 23.69
N TRP A 349 -7.62 -21.27 23.34
CA TRP A 349 -7.84 -20.28 22.29
C TRP A 349 -7.23 -18.92 22.64
N LYS A 350 -7.49 -18.42 23.85
CA LYS A 350 -6.95 -17.15 24.31
C LYS A 350 -5.43 -17.17 24.38
N ARG A 351 -4.83 -18.26 24.87
CA ARG A 351 -3.37 -18.44 24.93
C ARG A 351 -2.73 -18.38 23.54
N GLN A 352 -3.31 -19.10 22.58
CA GLN A 352 -2.69 -19.28 21.26
C GLN A 352 -2.94 -18.13 20.28
N ALA A 353 -4.11 -17.48 20.35
CA ALA A 353 -4.54 -16.50 19.37
C ALA A 353 -4.20 -15.05 19.75
N ARG A 354 -3.86 -14.74 21.00
CA ARG A 354 -3.65 -13.34 21.42
C ARG A 354 -2.41 -12.70 20.78
N ASP A 355 -1.28 -13.38 20.84
CA ASP A 355 0.04 -12.79 20.57
C ASP A 355 0.71 -13.47 19.35
N VAL A 356 -0.04 -13.57 18.24
CA VAL A 356 0.43 -14.19 16.99
C VAL A 356 1.31 -13.25 16.18
N PHE A 357 0.91 -11.98 16.13
CA PHE A 357 1.57 -10.96 15.32
C PHE A 357 2.36 -10.00 16.20
N GLU A 358 3.64 -9.89 15.89
CA GLU A 358 4.54 -8.90 16.45
C GLU A 358 4.49 -7.64 15.59
N THR A 359 4.30 -6.50 16.23
CA THR A 359 4.33 -5.20 15.59
C THR A 359 5.56 -4.45 16.06
N TYR A 360 6.29 -3.89 15.10
CA TYR A 360 7.44 -3.05 15.35
C TYR A 360 7.24 -1.74 14.62
N TRP A 361 7.64 -0.65 15.26
CA TRP A 361 7.59 0.66 14.64
C TRP A 361 8.72 1.53 15.14
N VAL A 362 9.08 2.52 14.33
CA VAL A 362 10.01 3.59 14.66
C VAL A 362 9.41 4.90 14.16
N ALA A 363 9.50 5.93 15.01
CA ALA A 363 9.29 7.31 14.62
C ALA A 363 10.65 8.01 14.54
N PHE A 364 11.03 8.49 13.36
CA PHE A 364 12.30 9.17 13.14
C PHE A 364 12.05 10.64 12.76
N PRO A 365 12.37 11.60 13.64
CA PRO A 365 12.18 13.01 13.35
C PRO A 365 13.18 13.49 12.30
N TRP A 366 12.70 14.33 11.37
CA TRP A 366 13.56 14.92 10.34
C TRP A 366 14.44 16.06 10.89
N LEU A 367 14.07 16.65 12.01
CA LEU A 367 14.81 17.75 12.63
C LEU A 367 15.42 17.31 13.96
N PRO A 368 16.70 17.63 14.22
CA PRO A 368 17.31 17.38 15.53
C PRO A 368 16.52 18.03 16.67
N SER A 369 16.59 17.44 17.86
CA SER A 369 16.01 17.99 19.09
C SER A 369 16.73 19.30 19.47
N SER A 370 16.25 20.44 18.97
CA SER A 370 16.65 21.78 19.42
C SER A 370 15.44 22.72 19.48
N ASP A 371 15.39 23.55 20.52
CA ASP A 371 14.25 24.39 20.95
C ASP A 371 13.92 25.61 20.06
N SER A 372 14.13 25.55 18.74
CA SER A 372 13.53 26.57 17.87
C SER A 372 12.93 26.01 16.57
N PRO A 373 11.64 26.30 16.28
CA PRO A 373 10.90 25.76 15.15
C PRO A 373 11.16 26.47 13.82
N ASP A 374 12.25 27.25 13.69
CA ASP A 374 12.58 27.93 12.43
C ASP A 374 13.47 27.05 11.55
N PRO A 375 12.96 26.50 10.42
CA PRO A 375 13.68 25.57 9.56
C PRO A 375 14.62 26.26 8.54
N GLU A 376 14.60 27.59 8.44
CA GLU A 376 14.99 28.26 7.18
C GLU A 376 16.45 28.70 7.00
N SER A 377 17.38 28.66 7.96
CA SER A 377 18.66 29.36 7.70
C SER A 377 20.01 28.73 8.09
N ASP A 378 20.08 27.54 8.70
CA ASP A 378 21.39 26.88 8.93
C ASP A 378 21.27 25.43 9.42
N LYS A 379 20.13 25.11 10.06
CA LYS A 379 19.90 23.81 10.69
C LYS A 379 19.76 22.67 9.69
N SER A 380 19.24 22.91 8.48
CA SER A 380 19.06 21.87 7.45
C SER A 380 20.40 21.35 6.92
N ALA A 381 21.35 22.23 6.62
CA ALA A 381 22.71 21.84 6.21
C ALA A 381 23.46 21.07 7.31
N LYS A 382 23.30 21.50 8.57
CA LYS A 382 23.85 20.79 9.74
C LYS A 382 23.17 19.45 9.98
N ALA A 383 21.86 19.34 9.76
CA ALA A 383 21.12 18.09 9.88
C ALA A 383 21.57 17.11 8.80
N ILE A 384 21.64 17.55 7.53
CA ILE A 384 22.20 16.79 6.41
C ILE A 384 23.60 16.26 6.79
N SER A 385 24.53 17.13 7.19
CA SER A 385 25.89 16.69 7.54
C SER A 385 25.94 15.74 8.74
N THR A 386 25.06 15.93 9.73
CA THR A 386 24.93 15.02 10.87
C THR A 386 24.45 13.64 10.42
N TYR A 387 23.40 13.57 9.60
CA TYR A 387 22.86 12.31 9.10
C TYR A 387 23.84 11.57 8.19
N HIS A 388 24.58 12.30 7.35
CA HIS A 388 25.68 11.72 6.57
C HIS A 388 26.78 11.15 7.47
N ALA A 389 27.19 11.87 8.52
CA ALA A 389 28.17 11.38 9.48
C ALA A 389 27.68 10.15 10.27
N GLU A 390 26.36 10.00 10.48
CA GLU A 390 25.76 8.83 11.13
C GLU A 390 25.62 7.61 10.20
N LEU A 391 25.42 7.82 8.90
CA LEU A 391 25.35 6.76 7.90
C LEU A 391 26.73 6.24 7.47
N LEU A 392 27.76 7.08 7.54
CA LEU A 392 29.14 6.64 7.32
C LEU A 392 29.56 5.70 8.45
N PRO A 393 30.05 4.47 8.15
CA PRO A 393 30.53 3.56 9.18
C PRO A 393 31.59 4.25 10.05
N ARG A 394 31.37 4.31 11.37
CA ARG A 394 32.33 4.85 12.35
C ARG A 394 33.66 4.07 12.41
N GLU A 395 33.76 2.95 11.70
CA GLU A 395 34.99 2.18 11.55
C GLU A 395 35.25 1.93 10.06
N GLN A 396 36.04 2.81 9.45
CA GLN A 396 36.93 2.40 8.37
C GLN A 396 37.93 1.39 8.95
N GLN A 397 37.56 0.12 9.04
CA GLN A 397 38.56 -0.92 8.86
C GLN A 397 38.96 -0.89 7.37
N PRO A 398 40.26 -0.66 7.04
CA PRO A 398 40.71 -0.36 5.69
C PRO A 398 40.75 -1.57 4.74
N SER A 399 39.75 -2.46 4.77
CA SER A 399 39.74 -3.67 3.95
C SER A 399 38.42 -4.04 3.26
N THR A 400 37.35 -3.26 3.45
CA THR A 400 36.15 -3.41 2.61
C THR A 400 35.90 -2.09 1.89
N PRO A 401 36.13 -2.00 0.56
CA PRO A 401 35.70 -0.84 -0.21
C PRO A 401 34.20 -0.71 0.01
N GLY A 402 33.76 0.43 0.56
CA GLY A 402 32.36 0.82 0.47
C GLY A 402 31.94 0.75 -1.00
N HIS A 403 30.70 0.36 -1.28
CA HIS A 403 30.23 0.25 -2.65
C HIS A 403 30.49 1.59 -3.37
N PRO A 404 31.17 1.62 -4.54
CA PRO A 404 31.60 2.87 -5.19
C PRO A 404 30.50 3.94 -5.27
N LEU A 405 29.27 3.49 -5.56
CA LEU A 405 28.06 4.33 -5.64
C LEU A 405 27.73 5.14 -4.37
N GLN A 406 28.06 4.65 -3.15
CA GLN A 406 27.79 5.39 -1.91
C GLN A 406 28.79 6.54 -1.68
N GLN A 407 30.06 6.35 -2.07
CA GLN A 407 31.07 7.41 -2.05
C GLN A 407 30.78 8.47 -3.12
N ASP A 408 30.27 8.04 -4.27
CA ASP A 408 29.88 8.92 -5.37
C ASP A 408 28.68 9.80 -4.99
N PHE A 409 27.65 9.25 -4.32
CA PHE A 409 26.47 10.03 -3.93
C PHE A 409 26.75 11.10 -2.88
N GLY A 410 27.52 10.77 -1.83
CA GLY A 410 27.91 11.76 -0.81
C GLY A 410 28.67 12.94 -1.42
N THR A 411 29.59 12.65 -2.35
CA THR A 411 30.35 13.68 -3.08
C THR A 411 29.45 14.55 -3.96
N VAL A 412 28.50 13.94 -4.67
CA VAL A 412 27.51 14.68 -5.50
C VAL A 412 26.64 15.58 -4.63
N LEU A 413 26.20 15.10 -3.46
CA LEU A 413 25.38 15.88 -2.55
C LEU A 413 26.16 17.05 -1.94
N ASP A 414 27.40 16.81 -1.49
CA ASP A 414 28.27 17.87 -0.98
C ASP A 414 28.48 18.96 -2.03
N LYS A 415 28.72 18.55 -3.28
CA LYS A 415 28.86 19.48 -4.40
C LYS A 415 27.56 20.20 -4.72
N PHE A 416 26.41 19.53 -4.66
CA PHE A 416 25.11 20.16 -4.80
C PHE A 416 24.91 21.22 -3.72
N CYS A 417 25.18 20.90 -2.45
CA CYS A 417 25.05 21.82 -1.34
C CYS A 417 25.95 23.06 -1.49
N GLU A 418 27.19 22.87 -1.96
CA GLU A 418 28.13 23.96 -2.25
C GLU A 418 27.64 24.86 -3.39
N LEU A 419 27.13 24.27 -4.47
CA LEU A 419 26.73 24.99 -5.68
C LEU A 419 25.34 25.63 -5.59
N ASN A 420 24.46 25.07 -4.75
CA ASN A 420 23.04 25.40 -4.68
C ASN A 420 22.52 25.68 -3.26
N PRO A 421 23.20 26.51 -2.44
CA PRO A 421 22.83 26.68 -1.03
C PRO A 421 21.38 27.16 -0.82
N ALA A 422 20.81 27.90 -1.78
CA ALA A 422 19.42 28.36 -1.73
C ALA A 422 18.36 27.26 -1.95
N TYR A 423 18.74 26.12 -2.53
CA TYR A 423 17.86 24.97 -2.76
C TYR A 423 18.01 23.89 -1.70
N VAL A 424 19.02 24.00 -0.82
CA VAL A 424 19.28 23.05 0.25
C VAL A 424 18.27 23.25 1.38
N ASN A 425 17.53 22.20 1.69
CA ASN A 425 16.65 22.16 2.86
C ASN A 425 16.57 20.72 3.41
N ILE A 426 15.74 20.46 4.41
CA ILE A 426 15.69 19.14 5.04
C ILE A 426 15.27 18.01 4.07
N GLY A 427 14.49 18.32 3.03
CA GLY A 427 14.13 17.36 1.97
C GLY A 427 15.34 16.86 1.18
N THR A 428 16.42 17.64 1.11
CA THR A 428 17.71 17.20 0.52
C THR A 428 18.31 15.99 1.24
N ALA A 429 17.97 15.77 2.53
CA ALA A 429 18.37 14.59 3.30
C ALA A 429 17.35 13.43 3.26
N TYR A 430 16.33 13.48 2.41
CA TYR A 430 15.23 12.49 2.38
C TYR A 430 15.74 11.03 2.36
N GLN A 431 16.68 10.72 1.46
CA GLN A 431 17.27 9.37 1.37
C GLN A 431 17.96 8.97 2.68
N ALA A 432 18.80 9.86 3.23
CA ALA A 432 19.53 9.59 4.47
C ALA A 432 18.58 9.37 5.66
N LEU A 433 17.52 10.19 5.75
CA LEU A 433 16.47 10.08 6.76
C LEU A 433 15.74 8.74 6.67
N TYR A 434 15.42 8.29 5.45
CA TYR A 434 14.79 6.98 5.23
C TYR A 434 15.71 5.83 5.60
N GLU A 435 16.99 5.86 5.20
CA GLU A 435 17.98 4.82 5.54
C GLU A 435 18.17 4.70 7.05
N LEU A 436 18.31 5.83 7.76
CA LEU A 436 18.40 5.84 9.23
C LEU A 436 17.14 5.30 9.89
N THR A 437 15.96 5.61 9.33
CA THR A 437 14.68 5.05 9.81
C THR A 437 14.64 3.53 9.66
N ASP A 438 15.07 2.99 8.52
CA ASP A 438 15.10 1.55 8.26
C ASP A 438 16.14 0.84 9.16
N HIS A 439 17.33 1.43 9.35
CA HIS A 439 18.33 0.95 10.30
C HIS A 439 17.80 0.92 11.74
N ALA A 440 17.14 1.99 12.18
CA ALA A 440 16.51 2.04 13.49
C ALA A 440 15.43 0.97 13.65
N LEU A 441 14.63 0.71 12.61
CA LEU A 441 13.64 -0.37 12.62
C LEU A 441 14.31 -1.74 12.70
N ALA A 442 15.40 -1.97 11.96
CA ALA A 442 16.17 -3.21 12.03
C ALA A 442 16.74 -3.43 13.43
N ALA A 443 17.30 -2.39 14.06
CA ALA A 443 17.75 -2.44 15.46
C ALA A 443 16.60 -2.77 16.42
N ARG A 444 15.43 -2.13 16.25
CA ARG A 444 14.22 -2.42 17.04
C ARG A 444 13.78 -3.87 16.90
N LYS A 445 13.81 -4.45 15.70
CA LYS A 445 13.51 -5.88 15.47
C LYS A 445 14.54 -6.79 16.15
N GLY A 446 15.82 -6.38 16.13
CA GLY A 446 16.92 -7.10 16.78
C GLY A 446 16.75 -7.28 18.29
N LEU A 447 16.06 -6.34 18.96
CA LEU A 447 15.80 -6.43 20.40
C LEU A 447 14.87 -7.59 20.80
N ARG A 448 14.10 -8.18 19.85
CA ARG A 448 13.17 -9.31 20.00
C ARG A 448 12.26 -9.30 21.23
N ASN A 449 10.95 -9.38 21.04
CA ASN A 449 10.02 -9.53 22.16
C ASN A 449 9.86 -11.03 22.48
N PHE A 450 10.84 -11.65 23.15
CA PHE A 450 10.75 -13.08 23.45
C PHE A 450 9.74 -13.35 24.58
N CYS A 451 8.69 -14.11 24.27
CA CYS A 451 7.78 -14.68 25.27
C CYS A 451 7.63 -16.18 24.98
N GLN A 452 8.14 -17.03 25.88
CA GLN A 452 7.97 -18.48 25.76
C GLN A 452 6.56 -18.86 26.22
N LEU A 453 5.81 -19.52 25.33
CA LEU A 453 4.50 -20.08 25.64
C LEU A 453 4.60 -21.60 25.74
N GLU A 454 4.09 -22.17 26.84
CA GLU A 454 3.98 -23.61 26.99
C GLU A 454 2.79 -24.15 26.20
N GLU A 455 3.07 -25.06 25.28
CA GLU A 455 2.08 -25.80 24.51
C GLU A 455 2.14 -27.26 24.94
N VAL A 456 1.35 -27.63 25.95
CA VAL A 456 1.23 -29.02 26.44
C VAL A 456 0.32 -29.80 25.48
N GLY A 457 0.33 -31.13 25.48
CA GLY A 457 -0.61 -31.92 24.68
C GLY A 457 -0.25 -32.14 23.19
N TYR A 458 -1.20 -32.73 22.47
CA TYR A 458 -1.04 -33.13 21.05
C TYR A 458 -0.92 -31.91 20.15
N LYS A 459 0.04 -31.94 19.23
CA LYS A 459 0.32 -30.80 18.36
C LYS A 459 -0.65 -30.69 17.20
N CYS A 460 -0.87 -29.45 16.79
CA CYS A 460 -1.55 -29.06 15.57
C CYS A 460 -0.91 -29.79 14.39
N SER A 461 -1.74 -30.50 13.63
CA SER A 461 -1.32 -31.20 12.43
C SER A 461 -0.88 -30.26 11.30
N LEU A 462 -1.22 -28.97 11.34
CA LEU A 462 -0.81 -27.99 10.33
C LEU A 462 0.53 -27.34 10.67
N CYS A 463 0.66 -26.71 11.83
CA CYS A 463 1.89 -25.99 12.20
C CYS A 463 2.91 -26.83 12.98
N GLY A 464 2.50 -27.90 13.66
CA GLY A 464 3.38 -28.70 14.52
C GLY A 464 3.82 -28.03 15.83
N GLU A 465 3.58 -26.73 16.00
CA GLU A 465 4.06 -25.94 17.14
C GLU A 465 3.10 -25.93 18.33
N ARG A 466 1.82 -25.66 18.07
CA ARG A 466 0.80 -25.37 19.10
C ARG A 466 -0.06 -26.59 19.41
N GLU A 467 -0.58 -26.68 20.62
CA GLU A 467 -1.58 -27.65 21.04
C GLU A 467 -2.81 -27.61 20.11
N ALA A 468 -3.32 -28.76 19.70
CA ALA A 468 -4.56 -28.85 18.95
C ALA A 468 -5.74 -28.52 19.87
N LEU A 469 -6.72 -27.76 19.37
CA LEU A 469 -7.90 -27.40 20.16
C LEU A 469 -8.70 -28.64 20.56
N HIS A 470 -9.21 -28.60 21.79
CA HIS A 470 -10.15 -29.56 22.32
C HIS A 470 -10.92 -28.96 23.51
N PRO A 471 -12.14 -29.47 23.79
CA PRO A 471 -12.81 -29.21 25.07
C PRO A 471 -12.08 -29.92 26.21
N GLN A 472 -12.51 -29.69 27.43
CA GLN A 472 -11.92 -30.33 28.60
C GLN A 472 -11.95 -31.86 28.47
N MET A 473 -10.80 -32.50 28.68
CA MET A 473 -10.67 -33.95 28.66
C MET A 473 -10.39 -34.48 30.06
N GLU A 474 -11.08 -35.55 30.46
CA GLU A 474 -10.82 -36.24 31.72
C GLU A 474 -9.37 -36.74 31.82
N GLN A 475 -8.86 -36.88 33.05
CA GLN A 475 -7.51 -37.38 33.31
C GLN A 475 -7.36 -38.83 32.85
N GLU A 476 -6.86 -39.00 31.63
CA GLU A 476 -6.68 -40.30 31.03
C GLU A 476 -5.29 -40.48 30.40
N ASN A 477 -4.95 -41.74 30.15
CA ASN A 477 -3.73 -42.12 29.44
C ASN A 477 -3.65 -41.51 28.02
N SER A 478 -2.45 -41.46 27.46
CA SER A 478 -2.17 -40.80 26.17
C SER A 478 -2.99 -41.36 25.01
N ARG A 479 -3.12 -42.69 24.89
CA ARG A 479 -3.85 -43.33 23.79
C ARG A 479 -5.33 -42.96 23.76
N SER A 480 -5.98 -42.92 24.93
CA SER A 480 -7.39 -42.50 25.00
C SER A 480 -7.58 -41.03 24.63
N ARG A 481 -6.61 -40.17 25.00
CA ARG A 481 -6.60 -38.74 24.66
C ARG A 481 -6.51 -38.52 23.16
N GLU A 482 -5.63 -39.25 22.45
CA GLU A 482 -5.55 -39.16 20.98
C GLU A 482 -6.87 -39.56 20.30
N ARG A 483 -7.48 -40.66 20.76
CA ARG A 483 -8.73 -41.16 20.17
C ARG A 483 -9.87 -40.17 20.33
N ARG A 484 -10.02 -39.56 21.51
CA ARG A 484 -11.03 -38.50 21.74
C ARG A 484 -10.75 -37.26 20.90
N LEU A 485 -9.49 -36.85 20.79
CA LEU A 485 -9.10 -35.72 19.96
C LEU A 485 -9.47 -35.95 18.49
N ARG A 486 -9.19 -37.16 17.96
CA ARG A 486 -9.62 -37.57 16.61
C ARG A 486 -11.13 -37.53 16.45
N HIS A 487 -11.86 -38.09 17.42
CA HIS A 487 -13.32 -38.09 17.38
C HIS A 487 -13.91 -36.68 17.36
N PHE A 488 -13.39 -35.79 18.22
CA PHE A 488 -13.78 -34.38 18.25
C PHE A 488 -13.56 -33.70 16.89
N TRP A 489 -12.36 -33.83 16.33
CA TRP A 489 -12.05 -33.23 15.02
C TRP A 489 -12.79 -33.89 13.84
N GLY A 490 -13.18 -35.16 13.96
CA GLY A 490 -14.12 -35.80 13.04
C GLY A 490 -15.49 -35.14 13.07
N ALA A 491 -16.02 -34.85 14.27
CA ALA A 491 -17.28 -34.13 14.42
C ALA A 491 -17.21 -32.68 13.88
N VAL A 492 -16.08 -31.98 14.09
CA VAL A 492 -15.82 -30.68 13.45
C VAL A 492 -15.85 -30.81 11.92
N ALA A 493 -15.19 -31.83 11.37
CA ALA A 493 -15.12 -32.05 9.93
C ALA A 493 -16.49 -32.33 9.29
N ASP A 494 -17.41 -32.97 10.01
CA ASP A 494 -18.77 -33.20 9.54
C ASP A 494 -19.60 -31.91 9.45
N ARG A 495 -19.30 -30.91 10.28
CA ARG A 495 -19.97 -29.60 10.27
C ARG A 495 -19.39 -28.61 9.26
N PHE A 496 -18.12 -28.77 8.90
CA PHE A 496 -17.43 -27.94 7.92
C PHE A 496 -16.96 -28.78 6.71
N PRO A 497 -17.90 -29.24 5.86
CA PRO A 497 -17.60 -30.13 4.75
C PRO A 497 -16.60 -29.49 3.80
N GLY A 498 -15.61 -30.27 3.38
CA GLY A 498 -14.56 -29.78 2.48
C GLY A 498 -13.43 -29.03 3.17
N HIS A 499 -13.58 -28.55 4.41
CA HIS A 499 -12.52 -27.81 5.11
C HIS A 499 -11.59 -28.68 5.98
N PHE A 500 -12.06 -29.81 6.52
CA PHE A 500 -11.26 -30.71 7.36
C PHE A 500 -11.33 -32.17 6.90
N LYS A 501 -10.40 -33.01 7.36
CA LYS A 501 -10.44 -34.47 7.11
C LYS A 501 -11.42 -35.18 8.06
N LYS A 502 -12.37 -35.93 7.50
CA LYS A 502 -13.42 -36.66 8.25
C LYS A 502 -12.91 -37.74 9.21
N ASP A 503 -11.69 -38.23 9.00
CA ASP A 503 -11.07 -39.26 9.85
C ASP A 503 -10.48 -38.70 11.16
N GLY A 504 -10.59 -37.38 11.40
CA GLY A 504 -10.02 -36.72 12.57
C GLY A 504 -8.49 -36.70 12.59
N ALA A 505 -7.83 -37.06 11.48
CA ALA A 505 -6.38 -36.97 11.37
C ALA A 505 -5.89 -35.51 11.30
N GLU A 506 -6.74 -34.62 10.79
CA GLU A 506 -6.50 -33.18 10.80
C GLU A 506 -7.04 -32.57 12.10
N ARG A 507 -6.14 -32.02 12.91
CA ARG A 507 -6.40 -31.40 14.21
C ARG A 507 -5.65 -30.09 14.26
N LEU A 508 -6.31 -28.96 14.51
CA LEU A 508 -5.70 -27.65 14.37
C LEU A 508 -5.62 -26.90 15.71
N CYS A 509 -4.64 -26.00 15.85
CA CYS A 509 -4.62 -25.00 16.92
C CYS A 509 -5.55 -23.82 16.59
N ALA A 510 -5.74 -22.88 17.53
CA ALA A 510 -6.56 -21.68 17.33
C ALA A 510 -6.16 -20.87 16.10
N VAL A 511 -4.86 -20.65 15.90
CA VAL A 511 -4.32 -19.85 14.79
C VAL A 511 -4.59 -20.53 13.44
N CYS A 512 -4.31 -21.84 13.35
CA CYS A 512 -4.53 -22.62 12.13
C CYS A 512 -6.03 -22.80 11.82
N THR A 513 -6.87 -22.94 12.84
CA THR A 513 -8.33 -22.99 12.68
C THR A 513 -8.87 -21.66 12.17
N THR A 514 -8.40 -20.54 12.76
CA THR A 514 -8.73 -19.19 12.30
C THR A 514 -8.33 -18.99 10.84
N LYS A 515 -7.10 -19.35 10.49
CA LYS A 515 -6.61 -19.27 9.10
C LYS A 515 -7.40 -20.16 8.13
N ARG A 516 -7.86 -21.35 8.55
CA ARG A 516 -8.67 -22.26 7.70
C ARG A 516 -10.06 -21.71 7.43
N LEU A 517 -10.69 -21.10 8.43
CA LEU A 517 -12.11 -20.75 8.41
C LEU A 517 -12.40 -19.28 8.16
N ALA A 518 -11.44 -18.37 8.36
CA ALA A 518 -11.65 -16.92 8.20
C ALA A 518 -12.20 -16.53 6.81
N ALA A 519 -11.84 -17.28 5.76
CA ALA A 519 -12.35 -17.06 4.40
C ALA A 519 -13.88 -17.09 4.36
N VAL A 520 -14.47 -18.10 5.00
CA VAL A 520 -15.91 -18.37 4.94
C VAL A 520 -16.65 -17.66 6.07
N THR A 521 -16.04 -17.53 7.25
CA THR A 521 -16.72 -16.97 8.43
C THR A 521 -16.58 -15.45 8.55
N ALA A 522 -15.41 -14.89 8.22
CA ALA A 522 -15.11 -13.48 8.45
C ALA A 522 -15.17 -12.63 7.17
N PHE A 523 -14.84 -13.22 6.02
CA PHE A 523 -14.68 -12.46 4.78
C PHE A 523 -15.58 -12.87 3.61
N GLY A 524 -16.31 -13.99 3.73
CA GLY A 524 -17.06 -14.58 2.61
C GLY A 524 -18.08 -13.63 1.98
N ARG A 525 -18.79 -12.84 2.82
CA ARG A 525 -19.76 -11.84 2.35
C ARG A 525 -19.12 -10.64 1.64
N MET A 526 -17.93 -10.23 2.07
CA MET A 526 -17.23 -9.04 1.55
C MET A 526 -16.60 -9.30 0.19
N MET A 527 -16.08 -10.52 -0.03
CA MET A 527 -15.27 -10.81 -1.22
C MET A 527 -16.03 -11.54 -2.32
N GLY A 528 -17.30 -11.91 -2.12
CA GLY A 528 -18.06 -12.72 -3.08
C GLY A 528 -17.33 -14.02 -3.46
N ILE A 529 -16.49 -14.54 -2.54
CA ILE A 529 -15.65 -15.70 -2.79
C ILE A 529 -16.55 -16.92 -2.87
N ASP A 530 -16.54 -17.55 -4.04
CA ASP A 530 -17.07 -18.89 -4.24
C ASP A 530 -16.35 -19.84 -3.27
N GLU A 531 -17.07 -20.67 -2.52
CA GLU A 531 -16.52 -21.48 -1.41
C GLU A 531 -15.37 -22.43 -1.84
N ARG A 532 -15.14 -22.59 -3.14
CA ARG A 532 -14.19 -23.54 -3.73
C ARG A 532 -12.88 -22.88 -4.13
N PHE A 533 -11.89 -22.95 -3.24
CA PHE A 533 -10.51 -22.67 -3.58
C PHE A 533 -9.92 -23.76 -4.48
N PRO A 534 -9.26 -23.40 -5.61
CA PRO A 534 -8.66 -24.40 -6.50
C PRO A 534 -7.48 -25.07 -5.78
N SER A 535 -7.46 -26.40 -5.80
CA SER A 535 -6.34 -27.17 -5.26
C SER A 535 -5.09 -27.05 -6.16
N THR A 536 -3.94 -27.50 -5.68
CA THR A 536 -2.71 -27.56 -6.51
C THR A 536 -2.88 -28.44 -7.73
N SER A 537 -3.61 -29.56 -7.62
CA SER A 537 -3.93 -30.43 -8.76
C SER A 537 -4.88 -29.75 -9.74
N SER A 538 -5.88 -29.01 -9.24
CA SER A 538 -6.80 -28.25 -10.09
C SER A 538 -6.06 -27.19 -10.91
N ILE A 539 -5.14 -26.44 -10.29
CA ILE A 539 -4.31 -25.45 -10.99
C ILE A 539 -3.41 -26.13 -12.04
N ALA A 540 -2.77 -27.25 -11.68
CA ALA A 540 -1.92 -27.99 -12.61
C ALA A 540 -2.69 -28.55 -13.82
N ALA A 541 -3.96 -28.93 -13.63
CA ALA A 541 -4.82 -29.43 -14.68
C ALA A 541 -5.46 -28.34 -15.56
N ALA A 542 -5.45 -27.07 -15.12
CA ALA A 542 -6.16 -25.99 -15.81
C ALA A 542 -5.76 -25.80 -17.29
N PRO A 543 -4.47 -25.80 -17.68
CA PRO A 543 -4.10 -25.70 -19.10
C PRO A 543 -4.61 -26.85 -19.96
N PHE A 544 -4.70 -28.05 -19.40
CA PHE A 544 -5.31 -29.19 -20.08
C PHE A 544 -6.82 -28.98 -20.26
N GLN A 545 -7.51 -28.57 -19.20
CA GLN A 545 -8.96 -28.28 -19.24
C GLN A 545 -9.29 -27.18 -20.27
N VAL A 546 -8.51 -26.09 -20.31
CA VAL A 546 -8.71 -25.01 -21.29
C VAL A 546 -8.53 -25.51 -22.72
N ARG A 547 -7.47 -26.28 -23.00
CA ARG A 547 -7.25 -26.85 -24.33
C ARG A 547 -8.36 -27.81 -24.75
N LEU A 548 -8.84 -28.63 -23.82
CA LEU A 548 -9.95 -29.53 -24.04
C LEU A 548 -11.22 -28.73 -24.41
N LEU A 549 -11.59 -27.73 -23.59
CA LEU A 549 -12.76 -26.87 -23.86
C LEU A 549 -12.65 -26.16 -25.22
N GLN A 550 -11.49 -25.60 -25.55
CA GLN A 550 -11.27 -24.96 -26.85
C GLN A 550 -11.41 -25.93 -28.02
N ALA A 551 -10.92 -27.16 -27.90
CA ALA A 551 -11.04 -28.17 -28.93
C ALA A 551 -12.49 -28.67 -29.11
N ILE A 552 -13.24 -28.79 -28.01
CA ILE A 552 -14.68 -29.09 -28.02
C ILE A 552 -15.45 -27.97 -28.71
N LEU A 553 -15.19 -26.71 -28.35
CA LEU A 553 -15.83 -25.53 -28.96
C LEU A 553 -15.54 -25.40 -30.46
N LYS A 554 -14.41 -25.94 -30.93
CA LYS A 554 -14.05 -26.04 -32.35
C LYS A 554 -14.66 -27.24 -33.08
N GLY A 555 -15.54 -28.02 -32.43
CA GLY A 555 -16.25 -29.15 -33.03
C GLY A 555 -15.45 -30.45 -33.14
N ASN A 556 -14.42 -30.65 -32.31
CA ASN A 556 -13.64 -31.89 -32.33
C ASN A 556 -14.37 -33.05 -31.60
N GLN A 557 -15.34 -33.66 -32.29
CA GLN A 557 -16.18 -34.74 -31.76
C GLN A 557 -15.37 -35.94 -31.23
N ARG A 558 -14.28 -36.31 -31.93
CA ARG A 558 -13.41 -37.43 -31.51
C ARG A 558 -12.77 -37.21 -30.13
N LEU A 559 -12.38 -35.97 -29.82
CA LEU A 559 -11.79 -35.65 -28.54
C LEU A 559 -12.83 -35.73 -27.40
N VAL A 560 -14.07 -35.32 -27.67
CA VAL A 560 -15.19 -35.47 -26.73
C VAL A 560 -15.40 -36.95 -26.41
N GLU A 561 -15.56 -37.79 -27.44
CA GLU A 561 -15.76 -39.23 -27.28
C GLU A 561 -14.60 -39.89 -26.53
N ALA A 562 -13.35 -39.54 -26.85
CA ALA A 562 -12.17 -40.05 -26.17
C ALA A 562 -12.11 -39.62 -24.70
N PHE A 563 -12.49 -38.38 -24.40
CA PHE A 563 -12.54 -37.87 -23.03
C PHE A 563 -13.66 -38.54 -22.22
N GLU A 564 -14.86 -38.68 -22.77
CA GLU A 564 -15.97 -39.39 -22.14
C GLU A 564 -15.60 -40.85 -21.86
N HIS A 565 -14.94 -41.51 -22.83
CA HIS A 565 -14.43 -42.86 -22.65
C HIS A 565 -13.37 -42.95 -21.54
N TYR A 566 -12.44 -42.01 -21.49
CA TYR A 566 -11.45 -41.92 -20.41
C TYR A 566 -12.10 -41.73 -19.04
N VAL A 567 -13.05 -40.81 -18.91
CA VAL A 567 -13.77 -40.55 -17.65
C VAL A 567 -14.57 -41.79 -17.22
N ALA A 568 -15.27 -42.44 -18.14
CA ALA A 568 -16.02 -43.68 -17.85
C ALA A 568 -15.08 -44.82 -17.42
N THR A 569 -13.93 -44.96 -18.08
CA THR A 569 -12.92 -45.99 -17.75
C THR A 569 -12.33 -45.76 -16.35
N ILE A 570 -11.97 -44.52 -16.03
CA ILE A 570 -11.48 -44.13 -14.70
C ILE A 570 -12.57 -44.34 -13.63
N GLY A 571 -13.82 -43.99 -13.94
CA GLY A 571 -14.98 -44.22 -13.07
C GLY A 571 -15.17 -45.71 -12.73
N ASN A 572 -15.14 -46.58 -13.75
CA ASN A 572 -15.26 -48.03 -13.57
C ASN A 572 -14.09 -48.62 -12.76
N LEU A 573 -12.87 -48.10 -12.93
CA LEU A 573 -11.70 -48.48 -12.14
C LEU A 573 -11.85 -48.12 -10.65
N LYS A 574 -12.53 -47.01 -10.34
CA LYS A 574 -12.83 -46.59 -8.96
C LYS A 574 -13.74 -47.60 -8.24
N ASP A 575 -14.76 -48.09 -8.95
CA ASP A 575 -15.73 -49.03 -8.39
C ASP A 575 -15.17 -50.45 -8.24
N THR A 576 -14.21 -50.84 -9.09
CA THR A 576 -13.61 -52.19 -9.08
C THR A 576 -12.40 -52.33 -8.16
N THR A 577 -11.60 -51.29 -7.96
CA THR A 577 -10.35 -51.39 -7.17
C THR A 577 -10.51 -51.05 -5.68
N GLY A 578 -11.60 -50.38 -5.28
CA GLY A 578 -11.80 -49.92 -3.90
C GLY A 578 -10.79 -48.86 -3.44
N ILE A 579 -9.87 -48.43 -4.31
CA ILE A 579 -8.86 -47.41 -4.02
C ILE A 579 -9.51 -46.03 -4.16
N ARG A 580 -9.70 -45.34 -3.03
CA ARG A 580 -10.18 -43.95 -3.01
C ARG A 580 -9.07 -43.00 -3.47
N TRP A 581 -9.00 -42.74 -4.77
CA TRP A 581 -8.24 -41.61 -5.29
C TRP A 581 -9.01 -40.31 -5.02
N GLN A 582 -8.38 -39.34 -4.33
CA GLN A 582 -8.92 -37.98 -4.17
C GLN A 582 -8.72 -37.24 -5.49
N VAL A 583 -9.78 -37.12 -6.29
CA VAL A 583 -9.83 -36.28 -7.50
C VAL A 583 -10.26 -34.88 -7.10
#